data_AF-F0GGI4-F1
#
_entry.id   AF-F0GGI4-F1
#
_cell.length_a   1.000
_cell.length_b   1.000
_cell.length_c   1.000
_cell.angle_alpha   90.00
_cell.angle_beta   90.00
_cell.angle_gamma   90.00
#
_symmetry.space_group_name_H-M   'P 1'
#
loop_
_entity.id
_entity.type
_entity.pdbx_description
1 polymer ?
#
loop_
_entity_poly.entity_id
_entity_poly.type
_entity_poly.pdbx_seq_one_letter_code
_entity_poly.pdbx_strand_id
1 'polypeptide(L)'
;PTLAAIARDTGLLSPGTIGLTLGHAVFVLRGHDTRRLLTHEFRHVHQYEAAGSVGAFLARYLHEIATVGYDAAPLEADARQHEFD
;
A
#
# COMPACT_ATOMS: atom_id res chain seq x y z
N PRO A 1 11.71 4.04 15.88
CA PRO A 1 11.93 2.86 15.00
C PRO A 1 12.33 3.28 13.59
N THR A 2 13.22 2.53 12.92
CA THR A 2 13.53 2.77 11.50
C THR A 2 12.35 2.33 10.62
N LEU A 3 12.17 2.97 9.47
CA LEU A 3 11.07 2.69 8.52
C LEU A 3 10.96 1.19 8.18
N ALA A 4 12.10 0.52 8.04
CA ALA A 4 12.18 -0.91 7.76
C ALA A 4 11.72 -1.83 8.91
N ALA A 5 11.89 -1.41 10.17
CA ALA A 5 11.35 -2.16 11.30
C ALA A 5 9.82 -2.07 11.32
N ILE A 6 9.29 -0.86 11.11
CA ILE A 6 7.85 -0.63 11.05
C ILE A 6 7.25 -1.41 9.88
N ALA A 7 7.82 -1.35 8.68
CA ALA A 7 7.36 -2.13 7.53
C ALA A 7 7.25 -3.65 7.78
N ARG A 8 8.18 -4.23 8.56
CA ARG A 8 8.13 -5.65 8.93
C ARG A 8 7.02 -5.93 9.95
N ASP A 9 6.85 -5.03 10.92
CA ASP A 9 5.94 -5.25 12.05
C ASP A 9 4.49 -4.84 11.74
N THR A 10 4.27 -3.93 10.78
CA THR A 10 2.94 -3.37 10.45
C THR A 10 2.27 -4.03 9.26
N GLY A 11 2.89 -5.03 8.62
CA GLY A 11 2.24 -5.79 7.56
C GLY A 11 2.39 -5.25 6.14
N LEU A 12 3.25 -4.24 5.90
CA LEU A 12 3.66 -3.85 4.53
C LEU A 12 4.23 -5.06 3.75
N LEU A 13 4.86 -5.99 4.47
CA LEU A 13 5.30 -7.29 3.94
C LEU A 13 4.77 -8.41 4.83
N SER A 14 3.46 -8.61 4.84
CA SER A 14 2.83 -9.74 5.51
C SER A 14 2.89 -11.02 4.65
N PRO A 15 2.75 -12.23 5.21
CA PRO A 15 2.61 -13.46 4.43
C PRO A 15 1.44 -13.47 3.44
N GLY A 16 0.44 -12.58 3.63
CA GLY A 16 -0.71 -12.41 2.74
C GLY A 16 -0.52 -11.37 1.63
N THR A 17 0.68 -10.78 1.50
CA THR A 17 0.95 -9.74 0.49
C THR A 17 0.88 -10.32 -0.91
N ILE A 18 -0.19 -10.00 -1.65
CA ILE A 18 -0.39 -10.41 -3.05
C ILE A 18 -0.11 -9.30 -4.07
N GLY A 19 -0.01 -8.06 -3.60
CA GLY A 19 0.35 -6.87 -4.36
C GLY A 19 1.24 -5.94 -3.53
N LEU A 20 2.14 -5.21 -4.19
CA LEU A 20 3.01 -4.21 -3.56
C LEU A 20 3.31 -3.09 -4.54
N THR A 21 3.07 -1.85 -4.12
CA THR A 21 3.44 -0.64 -4.86
C THR A 21 4.61 0.08 -4.20
N LEU A 22 5.63 0.43 -4.99
CA LEU A 22 6.79 1.23 -4.58
C LEU A 22 7.03 2.34 -5.62
N GLY A 23 6.43 3.52 -5.40
CA GLY A 23 6.43 4.59 -6.39
C GLY A 23 5.64 4.16 -7.63
N HIS A 24 6.29 4.05 -8.78
CA HIS A 24 5.68 3.55 -10.03
C HIS A 24 5.84 2.05 -10.27
N ALA A 25 6.58 1.35 -9.41
CA ALA A 25 6.75 -0.09 -9.53
C ALA A 25 5.60 -0.81 -8.83
N VAL A 26 4.86 -1.63 -9.59
CA VAL A 26 3.79 -2.50 -9.08
C VAL A 26 4.22 -3.95 -9.22
N PHE A 27 4.27 -4.66 -8.10
CA PHE A 27 4.59 -6.08 -8.02
C PHE A 27 3.32 -6.85 -7.67
N VAL A 28 3.03 -7.92 -8.40
CA VAL A 28 1.86 -8.77 -8.16
C VAL A 28 2.31 -10.22 -8.08
N LEU A 29 1.79 -10.95 -7.10
CA LEU A 29 2.00 -12.39 -7.00
C LEU A 29 1.34 -13.08 -8.20
N ARG A 30 2.07 -13.97 -8.87
CA ARG A 30 1.59 -14.66 -10.07
C ARG A 30 0.24 -15.34 -9.80
N GLY A 31 -0.75 -15.06 -10.67
CA GLY A 31 -2.11 -15.60 -10.56
C GLY A 31 -3.09 -14.73 -9.75
N HIS A 32 -2.64 -13.57 -9.24
CA HIS A 32 -3.48 -12.61 -8.51
C HIS A 32 -3.69 -11.29 -9.26
N ASP A 33 -3.32 -11.20 -10.53
CA ASP A 33 -3.42 -10.04 -11.44
C ASP A 33 -4.87 -9.71 -11.87
N THR A 34 -5.79 -9.83 -10.92
CA THR A 34 -7.17 -9.37 -11.08
C THR A 34 -7.18 -7.86 -11.32
N ARG A 35 -8.16 -7.39 -12.12
CA ARG A 35 -8.38 -5.97 -12.33
C ARG A 35 -8.51 -5.22 -11.01
N ARG A 36 -9.26 -5.80 -10.06
CA ARG A 36 -9.46 -5.26 -8.72
C ARG A 36 -8.13 -4.97 -8.02
N LEU A 37 -7.25 -5.96 -7.93
CA LEU A 37 -5.92 -5.79 -7.33
C LEU A 37 -5.08 -4.76 -8.09
N LEU A 38 -5.05 -4.80 -9.42
CA LEU A 38 -4.27 -3.84 -10.19
C LEU A 38 -4.73 -2.40 -9.97
N THR A 39 -6.05 -2.17 -9.92
CA THR A 39 -6.62 -0.84 -9.66
C THR A 39 -6.34 -0.34 -8.24
N HIS A 40 -6.31 -1.25 -7.26
CA HIS A 40 -5.86 -0.96 -5.91
C HIS A 40 -4.40 -0.49 -5.90
N GLU A 41 -3.49 -1.25 -6.52
CA GLU A 41 -2.07 -0.90 -6.57
C GLU A 41 -1.82 0.41 -7.35
N PHE A 42 -2.54 0.62 -8.46
CA PHE A 42 -2.46 1.90 -9.18
C PHE A 42 -3.00 3.07 -8.36
N ARG A 43 -3.92 2.84 -7.42
CA ARG A 43 -4.33 3.88 -6.50
C ARG A 43 -3.19 4.26 -5.56
N HIS A 44 -2.39 3.30 -5.10
CA HIS A 44 -1.15 3.61 -4.37
C HIS A 44 -0.13 4.37 -5.21
N VAL A 45 0.01 4.08 -6.51
CA VAL A 45 0.87 4.88 -7.42
C VAL A 45 0.44 6.34 -7.40
N HIS A 46 -0.86 6.61 -7.55
CA HIS A 46 -1.39 7.97 -7.48
C HIS A 46 -1.14 8.62 -6.11
N GLN A 47 -1.29 7.88 -5.01
CA GLN A 47 -1.02 8.40 -3.67
C GLN A 47 0.48 8.73 -3.47
N TYR A 48 1.39 7.91 -4.03
CA TYR A 48 2.82 8.21 -4.07
C TYR A 48 3.10 9.51 -4.84
N GLU A 49 2.47 9.70 -6.00
CA GLU A 49 2.59 10.92 -6.81
C GLU A 49 2.08 12.14 -6.06
N ALA A 50 0.91 12.03 -5.42
CA ALA A 50 0.30 13.10 -4.63
C ALA A 50 1.14 13.47 -3.39
N ALA A 51 1.83 12.50 -2.79
CA ALA A 51 2.76 12.76 -1.69
C ALA A 51 4.06 13.44 -2.15
N GLY A 52 4.39 13.38 -3.45
CA GLY A 52 5.60 13.99 -4.03
C GLY A 52 6.92 13.37 -3.57
N SER A 53 6.88 12.31 -2.76
CA SER A 53 8.06 11.63 -2.22
C SER A 53 7.72 10.23 -1.72
N VAL A 54 8.54 9.25 -2.10
CA VAL A 54 8.44 7.86 -1.62
C VAL A 54 8.52 7.80 -0.09
N GLY A 55 9.43 8.57 0.50
CA GLY A 55 9.61 8.61 1.95
C GLY A 55 8.41 9.23 2.67
N ALA A 56 7.83 10.29 2.11
CA ALA A 56 6.65 10.95 2.69
C ALA A 56 5.42 10.03 2.69
N PHE A 57 5.18 9.34 1.57
CA PHE A 57 4.11 8.35 1.48
C PHE A 57 4.33 7.21 2.48
N LEU A 58 5.51 6.57 2.48
CA LEU A 58 5.78 5.42 3.36
C LEU A 58 5.67 5.79 4.83
N ALA A 59 6.15 6.97 5.22
CA ALA A 59 6.03 7.44 6.60
C ALA A 59 4.55 7.58 7.02
N ARG A 60 3.71 8.16 6.15
CA ARG A 60 2.27 8.28 6.39
C ARG A 60 1.59 6.92 6.43
N TYR A 61 1.82 6.08 5.43
CA TYR A 61 1.23 4.75 5.29
C TYR A 61 1.51 3.88 6.52
N LEU A 62 2.77 3.79 6.93
CA LEU A 62 3.17 3.03 8.11
C LEU A 62 2.62 3.63 9.41
N HIS A 63 2.52 4.96 9.50
CA HIS A 63 1.91 5.62 10.64
C HIS A 63 0.41 5.32 10.76
N GLU A 64 -0.33 5.35 9.65
CA GLU A 64 -1.75 5.01 9.62
C GLU A 64 -1.95 3.56 10.08
N ILE A 65 -1.22 2.61 9.50
CA ILE A 65 -1.36 1.20 9.90
C ILE A 65 -0.97 0.98 11.36
N ALA A 66 0.11 1.58 11.84
CA ALA A 66 0.53 1.45 13.24
C ALA A 66 -0.50 2.04 14.23
N THR A 67 -1.31 3.01 13.79
CA THR A 67 -2.26 3.72 14.65
C THR A 67 -3.65 3.10 14.65
N VAL A 68 -4.16 2.69 13.48
CA VAL A 68 -5.54 2.21 13.32
C VAL A 68 -5.64 0.78 12.79
N GLY A 69 -4.52 0.15 12.44
CA GLY A 69 -4.49 -1.15 11.78
C GLY A 69 -4.67 -1.05 10.26
N TYR A 70 -4.31 -2.12 9.56
CA TYR A 70 -4.28 -2.16 8.10
C TYR A 70 -5.67 -1.91 7.48
N ASP A 71 -6.69 -2.64 7.93
CA ASP A 71 -8.05 -2.56 7.38
C ASP A 71 -8.73 -1.20 7.59
N ALA A 72 -8.32 -0.45 8.62
CA ALA A 72 -8.88 0.85 8.93
C ALA A 72 -8.00 2.02 8.45
N ALA A 73 -6.82 1.75 7.87
CA ALA A 73 -5.91 2.78 7.40
C ALA A 73 -6.58 3.63 6.29
N PRO A 74 -6.60 4.97 6.42
CA PRO A 74 -7.20 5.85 5.40
C PRO A 74 -6.69 5.64 3.97
N LEU A 75 -5.38 5.43 3.79
CA LEU A 75 -4.79 5.16 2.46
C LEU A 75 -5.26 3.84 1.87
N GLU A 76 -5.46 2.80 2.70
CA GLU A 76 -6.03 1.51 2.28
C GLU A 76 -7.54 1.61 1.98
N ALA A 77 -8.27 2.41 2.76
CA ALA A 77 -9.68 2.68 2.50
C ALA A 77 -9.87 3.43 1.17
N ASP A 78 -9.03 4.42 0.89
CA ASP A 78 -9.01 5.14 -0.39
C ASP A 78 -8.63 4.20 -1.56
N ALA A 79 -7.64 3.30 -1.37
CA ALA A 79 -7.29 2.28 -2.37
C ALA A 79 -8.48 1.37 -2.70
N ARG A 80 -9.17 0.84 -1.69
CA ARG A 80 -10.37 0.00 -1.84
C ARG A 80 -11.54 0.72 -2.51
N GLN A 81 -11.69 2.03 -2.30
CA GLN A 81 -12.73 2.82 -2.98
C GLN A 81 -12.50 2.97 -4.49
N HIS A 82 -11.27 2.73 -4.96
CA HIS A 82 -10.88 2.80 -6.36
C HIS A 82 -10.65 1.40 -6.97
N GLU A 83 -11.14 0.36 -6.32
CA GLU A 83 -11.15 -1.00 -6.85
C GLU A 83 -12.26 -1.18 -7.90
N PHE A 84 -11.92 -1.79 -9.04
CA PHE A 84 -12.88 -2.10 -10.11
C PHE A 84 -12.80 -3.58 -10.52
N ASP A 85 -13.96 -4.22 -10.70
CA ASP A 85 -14.08 -5.58 -11.24
C ASP A 85 -13.98 -5.63 -12.78
#